data_AF-A0A1M5NL04-F1
#
_entry.id   AF-A0A1M5NL04-F1
#
_cell.length_a   1.000
_cell.length_b   1.000
_cell.length_c   1.000
_cell.angle_alpha   90.00
_cell.angle_beta   90.00
_cell.angle_gamma   90.00
#
_symmetry.space_group_name_H-M   'P 1'
#
loop_
_entity.id
_entity.type
_entity.pdbx_description
1 polymer ?
#
loop_
_entity_poly.entity_id
_entity_poly.type
_entity_poly.pdbx_seq_one_letter_code
_entity_poly.pdbx_strand_id
1 'polypeptide(L)'
;MTIRREYEYNGNWIEVTEKESDGLFLANIRRTPHGPGSSRRKWTRVDTEIAVYFDFETACAEALAQARQHIDKERDGLREPG
;
A
#
# COMPACT_ATOMS: atom_id res chain seq x y z
N MET A 1 10.66 -4.81 15.05
CA MET A 1 9.45 -5.67 14.98
C MET A 1 8.80 -5.46 13.61
N THR A 2 8.01 -6.43 13.10
CA THR A 2 7.34 -6.27 11.79
C THR A 2 5.83 -6.36 11.99
N ILE A 3 5.13 -5.24 11.84
CA ILE A 3 3.67 -5.17 11.93
C ILE A 3 3.10 -5.16 10.51
N ARG A 4 2.00 -5.90 10.28
CA ARG A 4 1.29 -5.90 9.00
C ARG A 4 -0.16 -5.49 9.21
N ARG A 5 -0.63 -4.58 8.37
CA ARG A 5 -2.03 -4.14 8.34
C ARG A 5 -2.56 -4.22 6.93
N GLU A 6 -3.77 -4.72 6.78
CA GLU A 6 -4.46 -4.82 5.49
C GLU A 6 -5.65 -3.87 5.46
N TYR A 7 -5.84 -3.20 4.33
CA TYR A 7 -6.92 -2.25 4.10
C TYR A 7 -7.59 -2.54 2.76
N GLU A 8 -8.91 -2.55 2.73
CA GLU A 8 -9.65 -2.58 1.47
C GLU A 8 -9.87 -1.16 0.94
N TYR A 9 -9.68 -0.96 -0.36
CA TYR A 9 -9.92 0.29 -1.06
C TYR A 9 -10.30 0.03 -2.52
N ASN A 10 -11.48 0.49 -2.95
CA ASN A 10 -11.97 0.36 -4.33
C ASN A 10 -11.83 -1.08 -4.88
N GLY A 11 -12.19 -2.10 -4.09
CA GLY A 11 -12.09 -3.51 -4.47
C GLY A 11 -10.65 -4.06 -4.53
N ASN A 12 -9.66 -3.25 -4.20
CA ASN A 12 -8.27 -3.66 -4.03
C ASN A 12 -7.96 -3.78 -2.53
N TRP A 13 -7.05 -4.68 -2.21
CA TRP A 13 -6.50 -4.85 -0.87
C TRP A 13 -5.09 -4.28 -0.84
N ILE A 14 -4.78 -3.51 0.19
CA ILE A 14 -3.51 -2.84 0.41
C ILE A 14 -2.91 -3.41 1.68
N GLU A 15 -1.73 -4.01 1.60
CA GLU A 15 -0.93 -4.43 2.75
C GLU A 15 0.11 -3.35 3.02
N VAL A 16 0.09 -2.81 4.24
CA VAL A 16 1.15 -1.97 4.78
C VAL A 16 1.96 -2.82 5.73
N THR A 17 3.23 -3.05 5.37
CA THR A 17 4.21 -3.71 6.24
C THR A 17 5.11 -2.67 6.86
N GLU A 18 5.07 -2.60 8.18
CA GLU A 18 5.96 -1.82 9.01
C GLU A 18 7.27 -2.58 9.23
N LYS A 19 8.39 -1.88 9.07
CA LYS A 19 9.69 -2.33 9.54
C LYS A 19 10.37 -1.18 10.26
N GLU A 20 10.57 -1.34 11.56
CA GLU A 20 11.45 -0.47 12.33
C GLU A 20 12.92 -0.85 12.06
N SER A 21 13.76 0.14 11.76
CA SER A 21 15.21 -0.01 11.59
C SER A 21 15.91 1.23 12.12
N ASP A 22 16.81 1.07 13.11
CA ASP A 22 17.57 2.19 13.71
C ASP A 22 16.71 3.39 14.18
N GLY A 23 15.51 3.12 14.71
CA GLY A 23 14.57 4.16 15.17
C GLY A 23 13.78 4.84 14.04
N LEU A 24 13.90 4.34 12.80
CA LEU A 24 13.15 4.79 11.64
C LEU A 24 12.05 3.80 11.28
N PHE A 25 10.86 4.31 10.95
CA PHE A 25 9.73 3.48 10.51
C PHE A 25 9.66 3.46 8.99
N LEU A 26 9.81 2.28 8.40
CA LEU A 26 9.66 2.05 6.97
C LEU A 26 8.29 1.40 6.70
N ALA A 27 7.45 2.07 5.92
CA ALA A 27 6.18 1.53 5.45
C ALA A 27 6.37 0.97 4.02
N ASN A 28 6.33 -0.35 3.88
CA ASN A 28 6.25 -0.99 2.57
C ASN A 28 4.79 -1.21 2.20
N ILE A 29 4.44 -0.90 0.96
CA ILE A 29 3.07 -1.05 0.47
C ILE A 29 3.05 -2.13 -0.61
N ARG A 30 2.07 -3.01 -0.49
CA ARG A 30 1.69 -3.94 -1.55
C ARG A 30 0.20 -3.88 -1.77
N ARG A 31 -0.24 -4.24 -2.96
CA ARG A 31 -1.66 -4.32 -3.29
C ARG A 31 -2.02 -5.61 -4.00
N THR A 32 -3.30 -5.97 -3.98
CA THR A 32 -3.87 -7.10 -4.73
C THR A 32 -5.34 -6.84 -5.02
N PRO A 33 -5.85 -7.16 -6.21
CA PRO A 33 -7.27 -7.06 -6.52
C PRO A 33 -8.11 -8.20 -5.89
N HIS A 34 -7.46 -9.13 -5.18
CA HIS A 34 -8.11 -10.31 -4.59
C HIS A 34 -8.19 -10.21 -3.07
N GLY A 35 -9.38 -10.51 -2.54
CA GLY A 35 -9.66 -10.48 -1.12
C GLY A 35 -8.93 -11.52 -0.26
N PRO A 36 -9.03 -11.38 1.07
CA PRO A 36 -8.45 -12.31 2.02
C PRO A 36 -9.04 -13.72 1.81
N GLY A 37 -8.17 -14.73 1.83
CA GLY A 37 -8.56 -16.13 1.60
C GLY A 37 -8.62 -16.57 0.14
N SER A 38 -8.42 -15.66 -0.83
CA SER A 38 -8.34 -16.07 -2.24
C SER A 38 -7.01 -16.78 -2.53
N SER A 39 -7.06 -17.98 -3.12
CA SER A 39 -5.88 -18.72 -3.58
C SER A 39 -5.16 -18.04 -4.76
N ARG A 40 -5.80 -17.06 -5.40
CA ARG A 40 -5.23 -16.26 -6.50
C ARG A 40 -4.62 -14.95 -6.03
N ARG A 41 -4.59 -14.68 -4.73
CA ARG A 41 -4.06 -13.44 -4.16
C ARG A 41 -2.57 -13.30 -4.49
N LYS A 42 -2.24 -12.33 -5.33
CA LYS A 42 -0.87 -11.97 -5.70
C LYS A 42 -0.63 -10.52 -5.32
N TRP A 43 0.30 -10.34 -4.38
CA TRP A 43 0.70 -9.02 -3.91
C TRP A 43 1.69 -8.39 -4.89
N THR A 44 1.32 -7.26 -5.45
CA THR A 44 2.19 -6.42 -6.28
C THR A 44 2.70 -5.27 -5.43
N ARG A 45 4.01 -5.02 -5.46
CA ARG A 45 4.58 -3.87 -4.75
C ARG A 45 4.09 -2.60 -5.42
N VAL A 46 3.64 -1.64 -4.62
CA VAL A 46 3.42 -0.29 -5.13
C VAL A 46 4.76 0.41 -4.96
N ASP A 47 5.39 0.80 -6.06
CA ASP A 47 6.57 1.66 -6.02
C ASP A 47 6.12 3.03 -5.51
N THR A 48 6.41 3.26 -4.23
CA THR A 48 6.16 4.52 -3.54
C THR A 48 7.48 5.06 -3.03
N GLU A 49 7.59 6.37 -2.97
CA GLU A 49 8.71 7.00 -2.29
C GLU A 49 8.63 6.60 -0.81
N ILE A 50 9.63 5.84 -0.35
CA ILE A 50 9.75 5.47 1.06
C ILE A 50 10.22 6.71 1.79
N ALA A 51 9.28 7.55 2.20
CA ALA A 51 9.57 8.64 3.11
C ALA A 51 9.84 8.06 4.50
N VAL A 52 10.92 8.56 5.12
CA VAL A 52 11.39 8.15 6.43
C VAL A 52 10.66 9.02 7.46
N TYR A 53 9.85 8.41 8.32
CA TYR A 53 9.08 9.14 9.33
C TYR A 53 9.52 8.77 10.75
N PHE A 54 9.42 9.74 11.65
CA PHE A 54 9.72 9.60 13.08
C PHE A 54 8.60 8.91 13.87
N ASP A 55 7.38 8.93 13.33
CA ASP A 55 6.22 8.25 13.91
C ASP A 55 5.49 7.38 12.89
N PHE A 56 4.97 6.26 13.39
CA PHE A 56 4.35 5.22 12.59
C PHE A 56 3.02 5.63 11.96
N GLU A 57 2.22 6.44 12.66
CA GLU A 57 0.89 6.83 12.16
C GLU A 57 1.02 7.68 10.91
N THR A 58 1.99 8.61 10.89
CA THR A 58 2.29 9.42 9.71
C THR A 58 2.84 8.57 8.58
N ALA A 59 3.78 7.65 8.87
CA ALA A 59 4.31 6.75 7.85
C ALA A 59 3.22 5.91 7.18
N CYS A 60 2.30 5.37 7.99
CA CYS A 60 1.21 4.54 7.50
C CYS A 60 0.16 5.37 6.73
N ALA A 61 -0.16 6.58 7.21
CA ALA A 61 -1.14 7.45 6.56
C ALA A 61 -0.66 7.89 5.17
N GLU A 62 0.60 8.31 5.07
CA GLU A 62 1.22 8.75 3.81
C GLU A 62 1.37 7.59 2.83
N ALA A 63 1.84 6.44 3.33
CA ALA A 63 1.91 5.22 2.55
C ALA A 63 0.54 4.83 1.97
N LEU A 64 -0.50 4.85 2.80
CA LEU A 64 -1.85 4.52 2.38
C LEU A 64 -2.41 5.55 1.39
N ALA A 65 -2.13 6.84 1.57
CA ALA A 65 -2.53 7.90 0.64
C ALA A 65 -1.88 7.71 -0.74
N GLN A 66 -0.58 7.43 -0.79
CA GLN A 66 0.12 7.14 -2.04
C GLN A 66 -0.44 5.88 -2.74
N ALA A 67 -0.71 4.82 -1.97
CA ALA A 67 -1.30 3.59 -2.50
C ALA A 67 -2.67 3.84 -3.15
N ARG A 68 -3.53 4.62 -2.48
CA ARG A 68 -4.85 5.00 -2.98
C ARG A 68 -4.74 5.84 -4.25
N GLN A 69 -3.88 6.86 -4.24
CA GLN A 69 -3.65 7.70 -5.42
C GLN A 69 -3.15 6.89 -6.61
N HIS A 70 -2.28 5.90 -6.38
CA HIS A 70 -1.79 5.02 -7.43
C HIS A 70 -2.90 4.12 -7.99
N ILE A 71 -3.78 3.57 -7.15
CA ILE A 71 -4.96 2.81 -7.58
C ILE A 71 -5.93 3.70 -8.38
N ASP A 72 -6.18 4.92 -7.92
CA ASP A 72 -7.07 5.86 -8.62
C ASP A 72 -6.48 6.27 -9.98
N LYS A 73 -5.17 6.56 -10.05
CA LYS A 73 -4.47 6.86 -11.32
C LYS A 73 -4.55 5.72 -12.32
N GLU A 74 -4.40 4.47 -11.90
CA GLU A 74 -4.56 3.34 -12.81
C GLU A 74 -6.01 3.17 -13.27
N ARG A 75 -6.98 3.40 -12.38
CA ARG A 75 -8.40 3.35 -12.75
C ARG A 75 -8.77 4.44 -13.75
N ASP A 76 -8.18 5.62 -13.61
CA ASP A 76 -8.38 6.75 -14.50
C ASP A 76 -7.59 6.61 -15.82
N GLY A 77 -6.38 6.04 -15.77
CA GLY A 77 -5.57 5.70 -16.94
C GLY A 77 -6.14 4.54 -17.77
N LEU A 78 -6.85 3.58 -17.15
CA LEU A 78 -7.68 2.60 -17.87
C LEU A 78 -8.90 3.23 -18.56
N ARG A 79 -9.19 4.50 -18.28
CA ARG A 79 -10.33 5.25 -18.77
C ARG A 79 -9.95 6.16 -19.95
N GLU A 80 -8.72 6.09 -20.46
CA GLU A 80 -8.38 6.71 -21.75
C GLU A 80 -9.12 5.97 -22.89
N PRO A 81 -10.02 6.67 -23.61
CA PRO A 81 -10.82 6.07 -24.65
C PRO A 81 -10.02 5.96 -25.96
N GLY A 82 -9.96 4.76 -26.50
CA GLY A 82 -9.76 4.51 -27.93
C GLY A 82 -11.03 3.95 -28.53
#